data_AF-A0A535K2M9-F1
#
_entry.id   AF-A0A535K2M9-F1
#
_cell.length_a   1.000
_cell.length_b   1.000
_cell.length_c   1.000
_cell.angle_alpha   90.00
_cell.angle_beta   90.00
_cell.angle_gamma   90.00
#
_symmetry.space_group_name_H-M   'P 1'
#
loop_
_entity.id
_entity.type
_entity.pdbx_description
1 polymer ?
#
loop_
_entity_poly.entity_id
_entity_poly.type
_entity_poly.pdbx_seq_one_letter_code
_entity_poly.pdbx_strand_id
1 'polypeptide(L)' 'YPGGISEMEILFPYGATLFSSKVGQLAGNHFATVVEGNERLAEVGRLTLWEGAQDFSITEE' A
#
# COMPACT_ATOMS: atom_id res chain seq x y z
N TYR A 1 0.27 -11.12 14.37
CA TYR A 1 1.11 -11.33 13.18
C TYR A 1 2.30 -12.18 13.61
N PRO A 2 2.57 -13.34 13.01
CA PRO A 2 3.74 -14.16 13.38
C PRO A 2 5.00 -13.40 12.93
N GLY A 3 5.62 -12.67 13.85
CA GLY A 3 6.80 -11.86 13.56
C GLY A 3 7.96 -12.71 13.02
N GLY A 4 8.81 -12.09 12.20
CA GLY A 4 10.05 -12.70 11.70
C GLY A 4 10.05 -13.17 10.25
N ILE A 5 8.94 -13.05 9.51
CA ILE A 5 8.87 -13.38 8.07
C ILE A 5 8.65 -12.14 7.20
N SER A 6 7.89 -11.15 7.69
CA SER A 6 7.58 -9.91 6.97
C SER A 6 7.47 -8.76 7.96
N GLU A 7 7.90 -7.58 7.55
CA GLU A 7 7.63 -6.34 8.27
C GLU A 7 6.14 -6.00 8.22
N MET A 8 5.71 -5.13 9.13
CA MET A 8 4.35 -4.61 9.13
C MET A 8 4.20 -3.58 8.01
N GLU A 9 3.27 -3.82 7.10
CA GLU A 9 3.05 -2.99 5.91
C GLU A 9 1.59 -2.56 5.80
N ILE A 10 1.36 -1.33 5.34
CA ILE A 10 0.05 -0.85 4.88
C ILE A 10 0.10 -0.80 3.36
N LEU A 11 -0.82 -1.52 2.70
CA LEU A 11 -0.94 -1.56 1.25
C LEU A 11 -2.17 -0.74 0.82
N PHE A 12 -1.97 0.23 -0.07
CA PHE A 12 -3.03 0.99 -0.74
C PHE A 12 -3.18 0.53 -2.20
N PRO A 13 -3.96 -0.52 -2.49
CA PRO A 13 -4.20 -0.94 -3.87
C PRO A 13 -5.05 0.11 -4.60
N TYR A 14 -4.61 0.56 -5.77
CA TYR A 14 -5.31 1.52 -6.64
C TYR A 14 -5.70 0.95 -8.00
N GLY A 15 -5.67 -0.37 -8.14
CA GLY A 15 -5.96 -1.11 -9.37
C GLY A 15 -5.65 -2.60 -9.21
N ALA A 16 -5.41 -3.30 -10.33
CA ALA A 16 -4.94 -4.68 -10.30
C ALA A 16 -3.63 -4.78 -9.51
N THR A 17 -3.64 -5.53 -8.39
CA THR A 17 -2.55 -5.55 -7.42
C THR A 17 -2.27 -6.99 -6.99
N LEU A 18 -0.99 -7.36 -6.92
CA LEU A 18 -0.52 -8.64 -6.38
C LEU A 18 0.30 -8.37 -5.12
N PHE A 19 -0.18 -8.84 -3.96
CA PHE A 19 0.57 -8.73 -2.70
C PHE A 19 1.43 -9.98 -2.46
N SER A 20 2.74 -9.83 -2.54
CA SER A 20 3.68 -10.96 -2.50
C SER A 20 5.06 -10.51 -1.99
N SER A 21 5.81 -11.45 -1.40
CA SER A 21 7.22 -11.29 -1.06
C SER A 21 8.07 -12.42 -1.66
N LYS A 22 9.33 -12.52 -1.24
CA LYS A 22 10.22 -13.62 -1.63
C LYS A 22 9.71 -15.00 -1.23
N VAL A 23 8.83 -15.09 -0.23
CA VAL A 23 8.26 -16.37 0.24
C VAL A 23 6.91 -16.72 -0.39
N GLY A 24 6.46 -15.93 -1.37
CA GLY A 24 5.20 -16.13 -2.09
C GLY A 24 4.15 -15.06 -1.76
N GLN A 25 2.91 -15.35 -2.14
CA GLN A 25 1.78 -14.44 -1.93
C GLN A 25 1.53 -14.20 -0.44
N LEU A 26 1.29 -12.94 -0.08
CA LEU A 26 1.02 -12.53 1.29
C LEU A 26 -0.49 -12.37 1.50
N ALA A 27 -0.98 -12.86 2.64
CA ALA A 27 -2.35 -12.59 3.07
C ALA A 27 -2.43 -11.16 3.63
N GLY A 28 -3.14 -10.28 2.93
CA GLY A 28 -3.50 -8.96 3.45
C GLY A 28 -4.74 -9.04 4.34
N ASN A 29 -4.74 -8.29 5.44
CA ASN A 29 -5.94 -8.08 6.25
C ASN A 29 -6.61 -6.79 5.80
N HIS A 30 -7.82 -6.89 5.25
CA HIS A 30 -8.62 -5.70 4.93
C HIS A 30 -9.07 -5.02 6.22
N PHE A 31 -8.62 -3.79 6.47
CA PHE A 31 -8.95 -3.06 7.71
C PHE A 31 -9.65 -1.70 7.48
N ALA A 32 -9.51 -1.13 6.29
CA ALA A 32 -10.10 0.17 5.95
C ALA A 32 -10.38 0.28 4.44
N THR A 33 -11.31 1.17 4.09
CA THR A 33 -11.62 1.54 2.71
C THR A 33 -11.51 3.06 2.57
N VAL A 34 -10.74 3.54 1.59
CA VAL A 34 -10.65 4.97 1.26
C VAL A 34 -11.89 5.37 0.46
N VAL A 35 -12.81 6.10 1.09
CA VAL A 35 -14.11 6.49 0.51
C VAL A 35 -14.05 7.79 -0.28
N GLU A 36 -13.07 8.65 -0.01
CA GLU A 36 -12.92 9.97 -0.64
C GLU A 36 -11.47 10.19 -1.06
N GLY A 37 -11.24 10.86 -2.18
CA GLY A 37 -9.90 11.14 -2.69
C GLY A 37 -9.18 9.94 -3.33
N ASN A 38 -9.82 8.77 -3.41
CA ASN A 38 -9.22 7.55 -3.95
C ASN A 38 -8.87 7.66 -5.45
N GLU A 39 -9.52 8.57 -6.18
CA GLU A 39 -9.25 8.85 -7.59
C GLU A 39 -7.82 9.37 -7.81
N ARG A 40 -7.19 9.92 -6.77
CA ARG A 40 -5.82 10.46 -6.81
C ARG A 40 -4.75 9.40 -6.59
N LEU A 41 -5.11 8.20 -6.11
CA LEU A 41 -4.13 7.16 -5.79
C LEU A 41 -3.37 6.67 -7.04
N ALA A 42 -4.03 6.66 -8.21
CA ALA A 42 -3.38 6.31 -9.46
C ALA A 42 -2.26 7.29 -9.84
N GLU A 43 -2.44 8.58 -9.54
CA GLU A 43 -1.41 9.60 -9.75
C GLU A 43 -0.24 9.42 -8.79
N VAL A 44 -0.51 9.15 -7.51
CA VAL A 44 0.54 8.82 -6.53
C VAL A 44 1.33 7.58 -6.97
N GLY A 45 0.66 6.56 -7.48
CA GLY A 45 1.30 5.38 -8.06
C GLY A 45 2.20 5.71 -9.26
N ARG A 46 1.73 6.56 -10.18
CA ARG A 46 2.53 7.06 -11.32
C ARG A 46 3.77 7.82 -10.84
N LEU A 47 3.61 8.77 -9.92
CA LEU A 47 4.71 9.54 -9.33
C LEU A 47 5.73 8.60 -8.68
N THR A 48 5.26 7.66 -7.86
CA THR A 48 6.13 6.71 -7.16
C THR A 48 6.95 5.85 -8.12
N LEU A 49 6.31 5.39 -9.22
CA LEU A 49 6.96 4.56 -10.24
C LEU A 49 8.05 5.30 -11.02
N TRP A 50 7.77 6.54 -11.42
CA TRP A 50 8.65 7.29 -12.34
C TRP A 50 9.62 8.24 -11.64
N GLU A 51 9.24 8.73 -10.47
CA GLU A 51 9.96 9.78 -9.73
C GLU A 51 10.49 9.26 -8.38
N GLY A 52 10.22 8.00 -8.05
CA GLY A 52 10.71 7.35 -6.83
C GLY A 52 9.84 7.62 -5.61
N ALA A 53 10.32 7.25 -4.43
CA ALA A 53 9.56 7.40 -3.18
C ALA A 53 9.17 8.87 -2.95
N GLN A 54 7.89 9.08 -2.64
CA GLN A 54 7.33 10.40 -2.35
C GLN A 54 7.30 10.60 -0.83
N ASP A 55 7.62 11.81 -0.36
CA ASP A 55 7.45 12.17 1.05
C ASP A 55 5.96 12.24 1.40
N PHE A 56 5.56 11.59 2.49
CA PHE A 56 4.18 11.61 2.98
C PHE A 56 4.12 11.50 4.50
N SER A 57 2.98 11.87 5.07
CA SER A 57 2.66 11.69 6.48
C SER A 57 1.24 11.14 6.60
N ILE A 58 1.04 10.22 7.55
CA ILE A 58 -0.28 9.76 7.98
C ILE A 58 -0.55 10.41 9.34
N THR A 59 -1.66 11.13 9.45
CA THR A 59 -2.08 11.80 10.69
C THR A 59 -3.49 11.39 11.05
N GLU A 60 -3.74 11.26 12.35
CA GLU A 60 -5.07 11.11 12.95
C GLU A 60 -5.39 12.41 13.69
N GLU A 61 -6.67 12.80 13.73
CA GLU A 61 -7.13 13.94 14.55
C GLU A 61 -7.20 13.59 16.04
#